data_AF-A0A2K1NPN8-F1
#
_entry.id   AF-A0A2K1NPN8-F1
#
_cell.length_a   1.000
_cell.length_b   1.000
_cell.length_c   1.000
_cell.angle_alpha   90.00
_cell.angle_beta   90.00
_cell.angle_gamma   90.00
#
_symmetry.space_group_name_H-M   'P 1'
#
loop_
_entity.id
_entity.type
_entity.pdbx_description
1 polymer ?
#
loop_
_entity_poly.entity_id
_entity_poly.type
_entity_poly.pdbx_seq_one_letter_code
_entity_poly.pdbx_strand_id
1 'polypeptide(L)'
;MYATAIVVYRIGSGGTYFYYTTRESKYYDMYSRLIKEAEISLKTAEFIEKILKLMKPEIHLDIGLNGKSKEVYYSITGYIRGLGYDYKTKPYSFAATNIAHLYTK
;
A
#
# COMPACT_ATOMS: atom_id res chain seq x y z
N MET A 1 -14.21 3.42 -2.08
CA MET A 1 -13.16 4.12 -2.85
C MET A 1 -11.82 3.74 -2.25
N TYR A 2 -10.82 3.54 -3.09
CA TYR A 2 -9.45 3.23 -2.70
C TYR A 2 -8.53 4.29 -3.31
N ALA A 3 -7.50 4.71 -2.58
CA ALA A 3 -6.44 5.56 -3.12
C ALA A 3 -5.12 4.83 -3.01
N THR A 4 -4.30 4.96 -4.04
CA THR A 4 -2.95 4.43 -4.07
C THR A 4 -2.00 5.58 -4.32
N ALA A 5 -1.00 5.71 -3.45
CA ALA A 5 0.05 6.70 -3.57
C ALA A 5 1.38 6.01 -3.86
N ILE A 6 2.10 6.49 -4.87
CA ILE A 6 3.47 6.08 -5.20
C ILE A 6 4.37 7.23 -4.76
N VAL A 7 5.18 7.01 -3.74
CA VAL A 7 6.09 8.03 -3.19
C VAL A 7 7.50 7.75 -3.69
N VAL A 8 8.13 8.75 -4.31
CA VAL A 8 9.52 8.70 -4.74
C VAL A 8 10.31 9.65 -3.85
N TYR A 9 11.16 9.09 -3.00
CA TYR A 9 12.00 9.85 -2.09
C TYR A 9 13.47 9.81 -2.52
N ARG A 10 14.09 10.98 -2.64
CA ARG A 10 15.51 11.13 -2.94
C ARG A 10 16.23 11.74 -1.73
N ILE A 11 17.09 10.94 -1.11
CA ILE A 11 17.84 11.35 0.08
C ILE A 11 18.65 12.62 -0.24
N GLY A 12 18.45 13.67 0.56
CA GLY A 12 19.12 14.96 0.39
C GLY A 12 18.58 15.85 -0.74
N SER A 13 17.54 15.44 -1.47
CA SER A 13 16.96 16.21 -2.58
C SER A 13 15.43 16.28 -2.57
N GLY A 14 14.79 15.89 -1.47
CA GLY A 14 13.34 15.92 -1.31
C GLY A 14 12.64 14.68 -1.87
N GLY A 15 11.40 14.84 -2.32
CA GLY A 15 10.61 13.74 -2.87
C GLY A 15 9.42 14.25 -3.66
N THR A 16 8.84 13.36 -4.46
CA THR A 16 7.58 13.60 -5.18
C THR A 16 6.65 12.42 -4.95
N TYR A 17 5.38 12.58 -5.28
CA TYR A 17 4.42 11.49 -5.24
C TYR A 17 3.45 11.56 -6.40
N PHE A 18 2.95 10.40 -6.78
CA PHE A 18 1.84 10.23 -7.70
C PHE A 18 0.71 9.55 -6.93
N TYR A 19 -0.53 9.83 -7.29
CA TYR A 19 -1.66 9.12 -6.71
C TYR A 19 -2.71 8.83 -7.77
N TYR A 20 -3.48 7.78 -7.55
CA TYR A 20 -4.70 7.53 -8.28
C TYR A 20 -5.77 6.96 -7.35
N THR A 21 -7.03 7.11 -7.75
CA THR A 21 -8.16 6.60 -6.99
C THR A 21 -8.98 5.64 -7.83
N THR A 22 -9.56 4.65 -7.16
CA THR A 22 -10.44 3.67 -7.78
C THR A 22 -11.75 3.63 -7.00
N ARG A 23 -12.88 3.74 -7.71
CA ARG A 23 -14.21 3.59 -7.14
C ARG A 23 -14.75 2.20 -7.48
N GLU A 24 -15.23 1.51 -6.46
CA GLU A 24 -16.00 0.28 -6.64
C GLU A 24 -17.40 0.46 -6.06
N SER A 25 -18.39 -0.14 -6.72
CA SER A 25 -19.79 -0.16 -6.30
C SER A 25 -20.09 -1.19 -5.22
N LYS A 26 -19.20 -2.17 -5.02
CA LYS A 26 -19.39 -3.27 -4.08
C LYS A 26 -19.06 -2.83 -2.65
N TYR A 27 -19.95 -3.14 -1.71
CA TYR A 27 -19.71 -2.93 -0.28
C TYR A 27 -18.81 -4.04 0.26
N TYR A 28 -17.78 -3.65 1.02
CA TYR A 28 -16.82 -4.57 1.63
C TYR A 28 -16.76 -4.30 3.14
N ASP A 29 -16.66 -5.37 3.93
CA ASP A 29 -16.32 -5.25 5.35
C ASP A 29 -14.88 -4.71 5.53
N MET A 30 -14.53 -4.38 6.77
CA MET A 30 -13.22 -3.79 7.07
C MET A 30 -12.06 -4.68 6.61
N TYR A 31 -12.13 -5.99 6.82
CA TYR A 31 -11.06 -6.93 6.49
C TYR A 31 -10.86 -7.07 4.98
N SER A 32 -11.96 -7.21 4.25
CA SER A 32 -11.99 -7.29 2.80
C SER A 32 -11.44 -6.01 2.16
N ARG A 33 -11.73 -4.85 2.76
CA ARG A 33 -11.13 -3.57 2.32
C ARG A 33 -9.62 -3.55 2.48
N LEU A 34 -9.10 -4.01 3.62
CA LEU A 34 -7.65 -4.08 3.88
C LEU A 34 -6.94 -5.05 2.92
N ILE A 35 -7.52 -6.22 2.69
CA ILE A 35 -6.99 -7.20 1.74
C ILE A 35 -6.96 -6.59 0.33
N LYS A 36 -8.06 -5.96 -0.09
CA LYS A 36 -8.15 -5.30 -1.39
C LYS A 36 -7.12 -4.18 -1.56
N GLU A 37 -6.89 -3.38 -0.54
CA GLU A 37 -5.87 -2.32 -0.56
C GLU A 37 -4.45 -2.89 -0.72
N ALA A 38 -4.15 -4.00 -0.03
CA ALA A 38 -2.89 -4.71 -0.20
C ALA A 38 -2.74 -5.29 -1.61
N GLU A 39 -3.80 -5.87 -2.18
CA GLU A 39 -3.79 -6.37 -3.56
C GLU A 39 -3.54 -5.26 -4.59
N ILE A 40 -4.18 -4.10 -4.43
CA ILE A 40 -3.97 -2.94 -5.33
C ILE A 40 -2.52 -2.47 -5.22
N SER A 41 -1.98 -2.40 -4.01
CA SER A 41 -0.58 -2.01 -3.76
C SER A 41 0.40 -2.99 -4.40
N LEU A 42 0.15 -4.30 -4.29
CA LEU A 42 0.98 -5.34 -4.91
C LEU A 42 0.95 -5.27 -6.44
N LYS A 43 -0.22 -5.10 -7.05
CA LYS A 43 -0.34 -4.94 -8.51
C LYS A 43 0.41 -3.71 -9.00
N THR A 44 0.35 -2.63 -8.23
CA THR A 44 1.08 -1.39 -8.53
C THR A 44 2.59 -1.62 -8.44
N ALA A 45 3.05 -2.31 -7.40
CA ALA A 45 4.45 -2.67 -7.22
C ALA A 45 4.97 -3.55 -8.37
N GLU A 46 4.19 -4.54 -8.77
CA GLU A 46 4.50 -5.42 -9.89
C GLU A 46 4.56 -4.67 -11.21
N PHE A 47 3.63 -3.74 -11.45
CA PHE A 47 3.65 -2.88 -12.63
C PHE A 47 4.94 -2.02 -12.69
N ILE A 48 5.31 -1.39 -11.58
CA ILE A 48 6.53 -0.57 -11.46
C ILE A 48 7.78 -1.41 -11.76
N GLU A 49 7.90 -2.59 -11.14
CA GLU A 49 9.08 -3.44 -11.29
C GLU A 49 9.12 -4.12 -12.67
N LYS A 50 8.04 -4.79 -13.08
CA LYS A 50 8.07 -5.69 -14.25
C LYS A 50 7.79 -4.98 -15.56
N ILE A 51 6.93 -3.97 -15.56
CA ILE A 51 6.52 -3.26 -16.79
C ILE A 51 7.36 -2.01 -16.98
N LEU A 52 7.46 -1.15 -15.97
CA LEU A 52 8.27 0.06 -16.07
C LEU A 52 9.78 -0.19 -15.91
N LYS A 53 10.18 -1.40 -15.49
CA LYS A 53 11.59 -1.78 -15.25
C LYS A 53 12.30 -0.85 -14.27
N LEU A 54 11.56 -0.32 -13.29
CA LEU A 54 12.08 0.53 -12.24
C LEU A 54 12.51 -0.29 -11.02
N MET A 55 13.07 0.38 -10.03
CA MET A 55 13.45 -0.24 -8.77
C MET A 55 12.26 -0.91 -8.10
N LYS A 56 12.53 -2.04 -7.44
CA LYS A 56 11.52 -2.77 -6.67
C LYS A 56 11.00 -1.89 -5.52
N PRO A 57 9.71 -1.56 -5.47
CA PRO A 57 9.17 -0.69 -4.45
C PRO A 57 8.90 -1.43 -3.13
N GLU A 58 8.98 -0.70 -2.03
CA GLU A 58 8.55 -1.15 -0.70
C GLU A 58 7.05 -0.86 -0.53
N ILE A 59 6.30 -1.85 -0.05
CA ILE A 59 4.83 -1.75 0.07
C ILE A 59 4.44 -1.19 1.43
N HIS A 60 3.72 -0.08 1.44
CA HIS A 60 3.25 0.57 2.67
C HIS A 60 1.79 0.20 2.92
N LEU A 61 1.50 -0.37 4.09
CA LEU A 61 0.17 -0.86 4.42
C LEU A 61 -0.39 -0.16 5.65
N ASP A 62 -1.69 0.14 5.61
CA ASP A 62 -2.45 0.58 6.78
C ASP A 62 -3.02 -0.60 7.59
N ILE A 63 -2.12 -1.46 8.08
CA ILE A 63 -2.44 -2.58 8.98
C ILE A 63 -1.48 -2.59 10.17
N GLY A 64 -1.88 -3.22 11.27
CA GLY A 64 -1.05 -3.30 12.47
C GLY A 64 -1.42 -4.47 13.36
N LEU A 65 -0.49 -4.84 14.25
CA LEU A 65 -0.69 -5.91 15.24
C LEU A 65 -1.56 -5.48 16.42
N ASN A 66 -1.75 -4.16 16.58
CA ASN A 66 -2.58 -3.57 17.63
C ASN A 66 -3.93 -3.16 17.03
N GLY A 67 -5.01 -3.82 17.45
CA GLY A 67 -6.37 -3.50 17.04
C GLY A 67 -6.96 -4.46 16.00
N LYS A 68 -8.02 -3.99 15.32
CA LYS A 68 -8.89 -4.84 14.49
C LYS A 68 -8.19 -5.44 13.26
N SER A 69 -7.09 -4.87 12.78
CA SER A 69 -6.38 -5.38 11.59
C SER A 69 -5.43 -6.57 11.88
N LYS A 70 -5.28 -6.98 13.14
CA LYS A 70 -4.41 -8.10 13.55
C LYS A 70 -4.78 -9.42 12.84
N GLU A 71 -6.07 -9.67 12.62
CA GLU A 71 -6.55 -10.92 12.02
C GLU A 71 -6.08 -11.12 10.57
N VAL A 72 -5.91 -10.04 9.81
CA VAL A 72 -5.42 -10.09 8.43
C VAL A 72 -3.92 -9.79 8.30
N TYR A 73 -3.28 -9.35 9.39
CA TYR A 73 -1.89 -8.89 9.38
C TYR A 73 -0.93 -9.95 8.84
N TYR A 74 -0.94 -11.15 9.42
CA TYR A 74 0.01 -12.21 9.04
C TYR A 74 -0.25 -12.75 7.64
N SER A 75 -1.52 -12.85 7.23
CA SER A 75 -1.88 -13.29 5.88
C SER A 75 -1.37 -12.30 4.82
N ILE A 76 -1.62 -11.01 5.02
CA ILE A 76 -1.20 -9.96 4.06
C ILE A 76 0.33 -9.86 4.02
N THR A 77 0.99 -9.77 5.18
CA THR A 77 2.44 -9.63 5.24
C THR A 77 3.18 -10.87 4.74
N GLY A 78 2.65 -12.06 5.02
CA GLY A 78 3.15 -13.32 4.48
C GLY A 78 3.02 -13.38 2.95
N TYR A 79 1.88 -12.96 2.41
CA TYR A 79 1.67 -12.91 0.96
C TYR A 79 2.66 -11.96 0.26
N ILE A 80 2.83 -10.75 0.81
CA ILE A 80 3.75 -9.74 0.24
C ILE A 80 5.20 -10.26 0.23
N ARG A 81 5.64 -10.87 1.35
CA ARG A 81 6.96 -11.52 1.42
C ARG A 81 7.09 -12.70 0.47
N GLY A 82 6.04 -13.49 0.30
CA GLY A 82 6.01 -14.63 -0.63
C GLY A 82 6.22 -14.21 -2.09
N LEU A 83 5.82 -12.98 -2.44
CA LEU A 83 6.10 -12.36 -3.74
C LEU A 83 7.45 -11.62 -3.79
N GLY A 84 8.22 -11.67 -2.70
CA GLY A 84 9.54 -11.09 -2.59
C GLY A 84 9.57 -9.58 -2.42
N TYR A 85 8.46 -8.93 -2.06
CA TYR A 85 8.42 -7.51 -1.76
C TYR A 85 8.66 -7.25 -0.27
N ASP A 86 9.38 -6.18 0.03
CA ASP A 86 9.46 -5.64 1.38
C ASP A 86 8.20 -4.83 1.71
N TYR A 87 7.90 -4.71 3.01
CA TYR A 87 6.76 -3.94 3.48
C TYR A 87 7.05 -3.12 4.72
N LYS A 88 6.30 -2.02 4.87
CA LYS A 88 6.18 -1.24 6.10
C LYS A 88 4.73 -1.14 6.55
N THR A 89 4.53 -1.31 7.85
CA THR A 89 3.26 -1.12 8.52
C THR A 89 3.35 0.07 9.48
N LYS A 90 2.21 0.56 9.98
CA LYS A 90 2.20 1.64 10.97
C LYS A 90 3.10 1.29 12.17
N PRO A 91 3.87 2.26 12.72
CA PRO A 91 3.92 3.69 12.37
C PRO A 91 4.85 4.03 11.18
N TYR A 92 5.54 3.06 10.60
CA TYR A 92 6.60 3.31 9.63
C TYR A 92 6.11 3.53 8.19
N SER A 93 4.81 3.30 7.92
CA SER A 93 4.14 3.58 6.63
C SER A 93 3.58 5.01 6.49
N PHE A 94 3.83 5.88 7.46
CA PHE A 94 3.13 7.16 7.63
C PHE A 94 3.17 8.09 6.39
N ALA A 95 4.29 8.19 5.68
CA ALA A 95 4.43 9.09 4.54
C ALA A 95 3.44 8.76 3.41
N ALA A 96 3.39 7.50 2.97
CA ALA A 96 2.46 7.06 1.93
C ALA A 96 1.02 7.05 2.42
N THR A 97 0.77 6.60 3.66
CA THR A 97 -0.58 6.56 4.25
C THR A 97 -1.20 7.95 4.37
N ASN A 98 -0.44 8.97 4.80
CA ASN A 98 -0.98 10.34 4.88
C ASN A 98 -1.32 10.91 3.50
N ILE A 99 -0.45 10.69 2.51
CA ILE A 99 -0.69 11.16 1.15
C ILE A 99 -1.95 10.49 0.60
N ALA A 100 -2.10 9.17 0.75
CA ALA A 100 -3.30 8.46 0.32
C ALA A 100 -4.56 8.97 1.03
N HIS A 101 -4.50 9.21 2.35
CA HIS A 101 -5.63 9.70 3.13
C HIS A 101 -6.14 11.08 2.69
N LEU A 102 -5.29 11.96 2.15
CA LEU A 102 -5.73 13.26 1.61
C LEU A 102 -6.73 13.10 0.45
N TYR A 103 -6.70 11.97 -0.26
CA TYR A 103 -7.50 11.72 -1.46
C TYR A 103 -8.64 10.71 -1.24
N THR A 104 -8.80 10.18 -0.03
CA THR A 104 -9.93 9.34 0.36
C THR A 104 -10.90 10.12 1.24
N LYS A 105 -12.10 10.42 0.71
CA LYS A 105 -13.31 10.77 1.48
C LYS A 105 -14.40 9.76 1.16
#